data_AF-A0A2V7IAD4-F1
#
_entry.id   AF-A0A2V7IAD4-F1
#
_cell.length_a   1.000
_cell.length_b   1.000
_cell.length_c   1.000
_cell.angle_alpha   90.00
_cell.angle_beta   90.00
_cell.angle_gamma   90.00
#
_symmetry.space_group_name_H-M   'P 1'
#
loop_
_entity.id
_entity.type
_entity.pdbx_description
1 polymer ?
#
loop_
_entity_poly.entity_id
_entity_poly.type
_entity_poly.pdbx_seq_one_letter_code
_entity_poly.pdbx_strand_id
1 'polypeptide(L)'
;MTTRLLGHGAKHIHYVHEMRHAGEGYLAAANELMTLHVSGETGRGSPMAPAIRERLARIHAAHAALPRPAQVGRRIGLGAPPTTRG
;
A
#
# COMPACT_ATOMS: atom_id res chain seq x y z
N MET A 1 13.08 -0.06 2.92
CA MET A 1 11.67 0.21 2.56
C MET A 1 10.78 -0.86 3.18
N THR A 2 9.61 -0.49 3.67
CA THR A 2 8.62 -1.43 4.24
C THR A 2 7.31 -1.35 3.46
N THR A 3 6.52 -2.42 3.51
CA THR A 3 5.24 -2.55 2.80
C THR A 3 4.17 -3.01 3.77
N ARG A 4 3.02 -2.33 3.77
CA ARG A 4 1.83 -2.75 4.54
C ARG A 4 0.63 -2.87 3.61
N LEU A 5 -0.03 -4.02 3.70
CA LEU A 5 -1.26 -4.31 2.99
C LEU A 5 -2.43 -3.69 3.76
N LEU A 6 -3.18 -2.81 3.10
CA LEU A 6 -4.30 -2.06 3.66
C LEU A 6 -5.66 -2.68 3.31
N GLY A 7 -5.70 -3.50 2.26
CA GLY A 7 -6.88 -4.20 1.80
C GLY A 7 -6.61 -4.99 0.52
N HIS A 8 -7.52 -5.92 0.21
CA HIS A 8 -7.49 -6.65 -1.06
C HIS A 8 -8.89 -7.12 -1.46
N GLY A 9 -9.12 -7.22 -2.76
CA GLY A 9 -10.34 -7.80 -3.33
C GLY A 9 -10.05 -9.12 -4.05
N ALA A 10 -10.95 -9.52 -4.94
CA ALA A 10 -10.71 -10.64 -5.84
C ALA A 10 -9.55 -10.37 -6.81
N LYS A 11 -9.39 -9.11 -7.25
CA LYS A 11 -8.41 -8.71 -8.26
C LYS A 11 -7.62 -7.43 -7.93
N HIS A 12 -7.96 -6.73 -6.86
CA HIS A 12 -7.27 -5.50 -6.47
C HIS A 12 -6.44 -5.72 -5.20
N ILE A 13 -5.32 -5.01 -5.08
CA ILE A 13 -4.48 -4.98 -3.89
C ILE A 13 -4.24 -3.52 -3.50
N HIS A 14 -4.56 -3.16 -2.27
CA HIS A 14 -4.35 -1.81 -1.71
C HIS A 14 -3.25 -1.86 -0.68
N TYR A 15 -2.14 -1.16 -0.90
CA TYR A 15 -1.01 -1.17 0.02
C TYR A 15 -0.32 0.19 0.10
N VAL A 16 0.50 0.35 1.13
CA VAL A 16 1.36 1.51 1.32
C VAL A 16 2.81 1.07 1.50
N HIS A 17 3.70 1.86 0.93
CA HIS A 17 5.13 1.76 1.13
C HIS A 17 5.65 2.92 1.97
N GLU A 18 6.54 2.62 2.92
CA GLU A 18 7.29 3.62 3.66
C GLU A 18 8.79 3.45 3.35
N MET A 19 9.43 4.53 2.92
CA MET A 19 10.87 4.61 2.72
C MET A 19 11.46 5.49 3.82
N ARG A 20 12.32 4.91 4.64
CA ARG A 20 13.02 5.63 5.70
C ARG A 20 14.47 5.84 5.30
N HIS A 21 15.01 7.00 5.64
CA HIS A 21 16.43 7.28 5.49
C HIS A 21 17.23 6.30 6.37
N ALA A 22 18.30 5.73 5.81
CA ALA A 22 18.97 4.59 6.42
C ALA A 22 19.75 4.93 7.70
N GLY A 23 20.38 6.11 7.77
CA GLY A 23 21.12 6.55 8.96
C GLY A 23 20.21 7.22 9.99
N GLU A 24 19.56 8.30 9.58
CA GLU A 24 18.77 9.17 10.46
C GLU A 24 17.33 8.68 10.75
N GLY A 25 16.82 7.67 10.04
CA GLY A 25 15.54 7.04 10.34
C GLY A 25 14.27 7.84 10.02
N TYR A 26 14.39 9.09 9.56
CA TYR A 26 13.24 9.91 9.14
C TYR A 26 12.52 9.28 7.94
N LEU A 27 11.22 9.55 7.81
CA LEU A 27 10.44 9.08 6.67
C LEU A 27 10.77 9.94 5.45
N ALA A 28 11.51 9.38 4.50
CA ALA A 28 11.91 10.06 3.27
C ALA A 28 10.77 10.11 2.25
N ALA A 29 9.98 9.04 2.15
CA ALA A 29 8.82 8.99 1.26
C ALA A 29 7.77 7.99 1.75
N ALA A 30 6.50 8.26 1.40
CA ALA A 30 5.42 7.30 1.50
C ALA A 30 4.65 7.24 0.17
N ASN A 31 4.24 6.04 -0.22
CA ASN A 31 3.49 5.82 -1.46
C ASN A 31 2.31 4.89 -1.16
N GLU A 32 1.09 5.35 -1.36
CA GLU A 32 -0.14 4.55 -1.27
C GLU A 32 -0.61 4.17 -2.67
N LEU A 33 -0.81 2.87 -2.92
CA LEU A 33 -1.15 2.34 -4.24
C LEU A 33 -2.34 1.38 -4.19
N MET A 34 -3.16 1.45 -5.23
CA MET A 34 -4.12 0.41 -5.60
C MET A 34 -3.64 -0.25 -6.90
N THR A 35 -3.40 -1.56 -6.89
CA THR A 35 -2.99 -2.32 -8.07
C THR A 35 -4.07 -3.31 -8.49
N LEU A 36 -4.04 -3.71 -9.76
CA LEU A 36 -4.99 -4.63 -10.38
C LEU A 36 -4.26 -5.85 -10.95
N HIS A 37 -4.70 -7.04 -10.59
CA HIS A 37 -4.29 -8.27 -11.25
C HIS A 37 -4.92 -8.37 -12.64
N VAL A 38 -4.08 -8.64 -13.64
CA VAL A 38 -4.45 -8.73 -15.04
C VAL A 38 -4.15 -10.14 -15.54
N SER A 39 -5.10 -10.74 -16.26
CA SER A 39 -4.89 -12.04 -16.92
C SER A 39 -3.92 -11.85 -18.09
N GLY A 40 -2.87 -12.69 -18.13
CA GLY A 40 -1.90 -12.68 -19.23
C GLY A 40 -2.50 -13.09 -20.58
N GLU A 41 -3.60 -13.85 -20.56
CA GLU A 41 -4.29 -14.30 -21.78
C GLU A 41 -5.17 -13.20 -22.39
N THR A 42 -5.88 -12.45 -21.54
CA THR A 42 -6.92 -11.51 -22.00
C THR A 42 -6.50 -10.04 -21.93
N GLY A 43 -5.41 -9.73 -21.23
CA GLY A 43 -4.99 -8.35 -20.95
C GLY A 43 -5.98 -7.58 -20.07
N ARG A 44 -6.97 -8.25 -19.47
CA ARG A 44 -8.03 -7.63 -18.66
C ARG A 44 -7.90 -7.99 -17.19
N GLY A 45 -8.45 -7.12 -16.34
CA GLY A 45 -8.49 -7.35 -14.89
C GLY A 45 -9.27 -8.62 -14.53
N SER A 46 -8.61 -9.59 -13.90
CA SER A 46 -9.19 -10.91 -13.59
C SER A 46 -8.96 -11.28 -12.11
N PRO A 47 -9.76 -12.18 -11.52
CA PRO A 47 -9.51 -12.65 -10.16
C PRO A 47 -8.12 -13.30 -10.03
N MET A 48 -7.41 -12.96 -8.95
CA MET A 48 -6.21 -13.68 -8.55
C MET A 48 -6.55 -15.12 -8.18
N ALA A 49 -5.59 -16.04 -8.38
CA ALA A 49 -5.73 -17.43 -7.96
C ALA A 49 -6.10 -17.56 -6.47
N PRO A 50 -6.92 -18.56 -6.07
CA PRO A 50 -7.37 -18.72 -4.68
C PRO A 50 -6.24 -18.70 -3.64
N ALA A 51 -5.15 -19.43 -3.90
CA ALA A 51 -3.99 -19.48 -3.02
C ALA A 51 -3.34 -18.10 -2.77
N ILE A 52 -3.33 -17.23 -3.78
CA ILE A 52 -2.83 -15.84 -3.64
C ILE A 52 -3.77 -15.02 -2.78
N ARG A 53 -5.09 -15.16 -2.97
CA ARG A 53 -6.09 -14.45 -2.16
C ARG A 53 -6.04 -14.87 -0.70
N GLU A 54 -5.86 -16.16 -0.42
CA GLU A 54 -5.68 -16.68 0.94
C GLU A 54 -4.40 -16.16 1.59
N ARG A 55 -3.30 -16.09 0.83
CA ARG A 55 -2.04 -15.51 1.32
C ARG A 55 -2.20 -14.02 1.62
N LEU A 56 -2.86 -13.27 0.75
CA LEU A 56 -3.17 -11.85 0.98
C LEU A 56 -4.06 -11.66 2.21
N ALA A 57 -5.03 -12.54 2.44
CA ALA A 57 -5.87 -12.49 3.64
C ALA A 57 -5.05 -12.67 4.93
N ARG A 58 -4.13 -13.63 4.97
CA ARG A 58 -3.24 -13.81 6.14
C ARG A 58 -2.33 -12.60 6.38
N ILE A 59 -1.74 -12.06 5.31
CA ILE A 59 -0.89 -10.86 5.39
C ILE A 59 -1.71 -9.65 5.84
N HIS A 60 -2.91 -9.48 5.30
CA HIS A 60 -3.78 -8.36 5.65
C HIS A 60 -4.20 -8.44 7.13
N ALA A 61 -4.57 -9.62 7.63
CA ALA A 61 -4.87 -9.81 9.04
C ALA A 61 -3.71 -9.42 9.96
N ALA A 62 -2.48 -9.83 9.62
CA ALA A 62 -1.28 -9.44 10.37
C ALA A 62 -1.02 -7.93 10.32
N HIS A 63 -1.21 -7.30 9.16
CA HIS A 63 -0.99 -5.86 8.99
C HIS A 63 -2.10 -5.00 9.59
N ALA A 64 -3.34 -5.49 9.65
CA ALA A 64 -4.47 -4.78 10.24
C ALA A 64 -4.32 -4.57 11.76
N ALA A 65 -3.50 -5.39 12.43
CA ALA A 65 -3.15 -5.22 13.83
C ALA A 65 -2.14 -4.07 14.08
N LEU A 66 -1.50 -3.54 13.03
CA LEU A 66 -0.55 -2.44 13.14
C LEU A 66 -1.27 -1.08 13.06
N PRO A 67 -0.74 -0.02 13.71
CA PRO A 67 -1.25 1.33 13.51
C PRO A 67 -1.24 1.72 12.03
N ARG A 68 -2.35 2.30 11.57
CA ARG A 68 -2.46 2.80 10.20
C ARG A 68 -1.48 3.96 10.00
N PRO A 69 -0.63 3.95 8.95
CA PRO A 69 0.30 5.06 8.71
C PRO A 69 -0.46 6.37 8.45
N ALA A 70 0.05 7.48 8.98
CA ALA A 70 -0.61 8.79 8.91
C ALA A 70 -0.72 9.36 7.48
N GLN A 71 0.05 8.81 6.53
CA GLN A 71 0.11 9.22 5.14
C GLN A 71 -1.00 8.60 4.29
N VAL A 72 -1.69 7.58 4.81
CA VAL A 72 -2.75 6.88 4.07
C VAL A 72 -4.01 7.74 3.97
N GLY A 73 -4.57 7.86 2.77
CA GLY A 73 -5.79 8.62 2.48
C GLY A 73 -5.58 10.13 2.34
N ARG A 74 -4.34 10.59 2.15
CA ARG A 74 -4.03 12.02 2.01
C ARG A 74 -4.68 12.60 0.75
N ARG A 75 -5.17 13.83 0.88
CA ARG A 75 -5.75 14.61 -0.21
C ARG A 75 -4.75 15.65 -0.69
N ILE A 76 -4.71 15.86 -2.00
CA ILE A 76 -3.91 16.93 -2.60
C ILE A 76 -4.67 18.24 -2.45
N GLY A 77 -3.96 19.29 -2.02
CA GLY A 77 -4.49 20.63 -1.90
C GLY A 77 -3.36 21.62 -1.60
N LEU A 78 -3.56 22.89 -1.96
CA LEU A 78 -2.52 23.93 -1.83
C LEU A 78 -2.49 24.59 -0.44
N GLY A 79 -3.50 24.35 0.41
CA GLY A 79 -3.63 25.02 1.71
C GLY A 79 -2.91 24.33 2.89
N ALA A 80 -2.25 23.19 2.66
CA ALA A 80 -1.52 22.49 3.70
C ALA A 80 -0.05 22.96 3.74
N PRO A 81 0.52 23.28 4.92
CA PRO A 81 1.94 23.60 5.04
C PRO A 81 2.81 22.43 4.55
N PRO A 82 4.00 22.69 3.95
CA PRO A 82 4.93 21.65 3.55
C PRO A 82 5.28 20.72 4.71
N THR A 83 5.30 19.41 4.45
CA THR A 83 5.64 18.39 5.49
C THR A 83 7.13 18.10 5.60
N THR A 84 7.94 18.64 4.70
CA THR A 84 9.40 18.55 4.72
C THR A 84 9.96 19.64 5.64
N ARG A 85 10.65 19.25 6.71
CA ARG A 85 11.60 20.15 7.40
C ARG A 85 12.88 20.17 6.58
N GLY A 86 13.32 21.37 6.19
CA GLY A 86 14.67 21.58 5.67
C GLY A 86 15.72 21.48 6.75
#